data_AF-A0A3S3QU34-F1
#
_entry.id   AF-A0A3S3QU34-F1
#
_cell.length_a   1.000
_cell.length_b   1.000
_cell.length_c   1.000
_cell.angle_alpha   90.00
_cell.angle_beta   90.00
_cell.angle_gamma   90.00
#
_symmetry.space_group_name_H-M   'P 1'
#
loop_
_entity.id
_entity.type
_entity.pdbx_description
1 polymer ?
#
loop_
_entity_poly.entity_id
_entity_poly.type
_entity_poly.pdbx_seq_one_letter_code
_entity_poly.pdbx_strand_id
1 'polypeptide(L)'
;MKKLFPIVAFVAVALISLTMAGFAYFATQEAARIKFEGTADDALSRIESRIDLHLSLLRSTQALFDARNGDITRGEFNAFFTALNIDDNFAGLRGIGFLRLAKAGDEAAVERDILRDHGSAHPIYPATTQQRRTPIVLFEPLDTSNQSIIGFDMFSEPVRREAIEKAMADDQQHASGLVQLGQGAGVAQTFTGFLVFVRLNVETAPDVINASRSSTAGLLYAAFRAQD
;
A
#
# COMPACT_ATOMS: atom_id res chain seq x y z
N MET A 1 -17.67 -74.63 -29.71
CA MET A 1 -16.60 -73.66 -29.39
C MET A 1 -16.48 -72.48 -30.37
N LYS A 2 -16.70 -72.65 -31.70
CA LYS A 2 -16.60 -71.54 -32.69
C LYS A 2 -17.56 -70.35 -32.47
N LYS A 3 -18.72 -70.54 -31.84
CA LYS A 3 -19.72 -69.46 -31.60
C LYS A 3 -19.39 -68.54 -30.41
N LEU A 4 -18.53 -68.96 -29.48
CA LEU A 4 -18.19 -68.19 -28.26
C LEU A 4 -16.96 -67.29 -28.46
N PHE A 5 -16.07 -67.67 -29.37
CA PHE A 5 -14.88 -66.90 -29.74
C PHE A 5 -15.14 -65.41 -30.07
N PRO A 6 -16.14 -65.05 -30.91
CA PRO A 6 -16.39 -63.63 -31.21
C PRO A 6 -16.87 -62.84 -29.99
N ILE A 7 -17.62 -63.46 -29.08
CA ILE A 7 -18.11 -62.82 -27.86
C ILE A 7 -16.94 -62.56 -26.90
N VAL A 8 -16.07 -63.56 -26.70
CA VAL A 8 -14.87 -63.41 -25.84
C VAL A 8 -13.94 -62.33 -26.38
N ALA A 9 -13.70 -62.30 -27.71
CA ALA A 9 -12.88 -61.25 -28.33
C ALA A 9 -13.51 -59.87 -28.17
N PHE A 10 -14.82 -59.74 -28.35
CA PHE A 10 -15.54 -58.47 -28.14
C PHE A 10 -15.43 -57.98 -26.70
N VAL A 11 -15.65 -58.85 -25.71
CA VAL A 11 -15.54 -58.50 -24.28
C VAL A 11 -14.12 -58.09 -23.94
N ALA A 12 -13.10 -58.79 -24.44
CA ALA A 12 -11.70 -58.45 -24.21
C ALA A 12 -11.37 -57.05 -24.76
N VAL A 13 -11.78 -56.76 -26.01
CA VAL A 13 -11.58 -55.43 -26.62
C VAL A 13 -12.35 -54.35 -25.86
N ALA A 14 -13.60 -54.61 -25.44
CA ALA A 14 -14.39 -53.66 -24.67
C ALA A 14 -13.75 -53.33 -23.31
N LEU A 15 -13.20 -54.34 -22.62
CA LEU A 15 -12.47 -54.14 -21.35
C LEU A 15 -11.18 -53.34 -21.54
N ILE A 16 -10.41 -53.62 -22.59
CA ILE A 16 -9.20 -52.85 -22.92
C ILE A 16 -9.57 -51.40 -23.26
N SER A 17 -10.62 -51.18 -24.06
CA SER A 17 -11.08 -49.83 -24.40
C SER A 17 -11.57 -49.07 -23.16
N LEU A 18 -12.32 -49.71 -22.26
CA LEU A 18 -12.84 -49.09 -21.05
C LEU A 18 -11.71 -48.72 -20.07
N THR A 19 -10.74 -49.62 -19.90
CA THR A 19 -9.56 -49.34 -19.05
C THR A 19 -8.73 -48.21 -19.64
N MET A 20 -8.47 -48.21 -20.95
CA MET A 20 -7.78 -47.13 -21.64
C MET A 20 -8.52 -45.79 -21.52
N ALA A 21 -9.84 -45.78 -21.67
CA ALA A 21 -10.66 -44.58 -21.49
C ALA A 21 -10.60 -44.07 -20.04
N GLY A 22 -10.62 -44.98 -19.06
CA GLY A 22 -10.43 -44.65 -17.64
C GLY A 22 -9.06 -44.01 -17.37
N PHE A 23 -7.97 -44.62 -17.86
CA PHE A 23 -6.62 -44.07 -17.73
C PHE A 23 -6.49 -42.71 -18.42
N ALA A 24 -7.02 -42.56 -19.64
CA ALA A 24 -7.02 -41.29 -20.35
C ALA A 24 -7.78 -40.21 -19.56
N TYR A 25 -8.96 -40.55 -19.02
CA TYR A 25 -9.75 -39.65 -18.19
C TYR A 25 -8.99 -39.20 -16.94
N PHE A 26 -8.42 -40.14 -16.17
CA PHE A 26 -7.62 -39.82 -14.99
C PHE A 26 -6.38 -38.99 -15.34
N ALA A 27 -5.67 -39.33 -16.42
CA ALA A 27 -4.51 -38.56 -16.88
C ALA A 27 -4.91 -37.13 -17.29
N THR A 28 -6.05 -36.95 -17.97
CA THR A 28 -6.55 -35.61 -18.33
C THR A 28 -6.97 -34.80 -17.10
N GLN A 29 -7.57 -35.44 -16.10
CA GLN A 29 -7.99 -34.77 -14.87
C GLN A 29 -6.78 -34.34 -14.03
N GLU A 30 -5.76 -35.21 -13.93
CA GLU A 30 -4.51 -34.89 -13.24
C GLU A 30 -3.74 -33.77 -13.95
N ALA A 31 -3.65 -33.82 -15.28
CA ALA A 31 -3.02 -32.76 -16.07
C ALA A 31 -3.76 -31.41 -15.91
N ALA A 32 -5.10 -31.43 -15.88
CA ALA A 32 -5.91 -30.23 -15.64
C ALA A 32 -5.67 -29.67 -14.22
N ARG A 33 -5.55 -30.54 -13.21
CA ARG A 33 -5.26 -30.16 -11.83
C ARG A 33 -3.88 -29.52 -11.70
N ILE A 34 -2.83 -30.17 -12.22
CA ILE A 34 -1.45 -29.64 -12.19
C ILE A 34 -1.38 -28.28 -12.88
N LYS A 35 -2.05 -28.13 -14.04
CA LYS A 35 -2.12 -26.84 -14.74
C LYS A 35 -2.84 -25.77 -13.91
N PHE A 36 -3.93 -26.13 -13.24
CA PHE A 36 -4.67 -25.21 -12.38
C PHE A 36 -3.81 -24.77 -11.18
N GLU A 37 -3.17 -25.72 -10.49
CA GLU A 37 -2.28 -25.44 -9.35
C GLU A 37 -1.12 -24.54 -9.79
N GLY A 38 -0.43 -24.85 -10.90
CA GLY A 38 0.63 -23.98 -11.42
C GLY A 38 0.15 -22.57 -11.81
N THR A 39 -1.06 -22.44 -12.37
CA THR A 39 -1.63 -21.13 -12.70
C THR A 39 -1.99 -20.33 -11.44
N ALA A 40 -2.49 -21.00 -10.40
CA ALA A 40 -2.82 -20.37 -9.13
C ALA A 40 -1.55 -19.91 -8.40
N ASP A 41 -0.50 -20.73 -8.38
CA ASP A 41 0.79 -20.39 -7.78
C ASP A 41 1.48 -19.23 -8.50
N ASP A 42 1.43 -19.20 -9.83
CA ASP A 42 1.93 -18.08 -10.63
C ASP A 42 1.17 -16.79 -10.32
N ALA A 43 -0.16 -16.86 -10.17
CA ALA A 43 -0.98 -15.70 -9.82
C ALA A 43 -0.66 -15.19 -8.41
N LEU A 44 -0.52 -16.08 -7.43
CA LEU A 44 -0.14 -15.74 -6.07
C LEU A 44 1.24 -15.08 -6.02
N SER A 45 2.24 -15.69 -6.68
CA SER A 45 3.60 -15.17 -6.72
C SER A 45 3.68 -13.77 -7.31
N ARG A 46 2.84 -13.46 -8.32
CA ARG A 46 2.74 -12.12 -8.91
C ARG A 46 2.14 -11.11 -7.93
N ILE A 47 1.13 -11.51 -7.16
CA ILE A 47 0.51 -10.65 -6.14
C ILE A 47 1.53 -10.34 -5.03
N GLU A 48 2.21 -11.36 -4.50
CA GLU A 48 3.24 -11.22 -3.47
C GLU A 48 4.37 -10.30 -3.94
N SER A 49 4.89 -10.54 -5.15
CA SER A 49 5.95 -9.70 -5.74
C SER A 49 5.52 -8.23 -5.88
N ARG A 50 4.27 -7.97 -6.26
CA ARG A 50 3.74 -6.61 -6.39
C ARG A 50 3.57 -5.93 -5.02
N ILE A 51 3.11 -6.67 -4.02
CA ILE A 51 3.02 -6.17 -2.63
C ILE A 51 4.42 -5.82 -2.13
N ASP A 52 5.39 -6.73 -2.26
CA ASP A 52 6.76 -6.50 -1.81
C ASP A 52 7.42 -5.29 -2.47
N LEU A 53 7.15 -5.07 -3.75
CA LEU A 53 7.60 -3.88 -4.47
C LEU A 53 7.02 -2.60 -3.85
N HIS A 54 5.71 -2.57 -3.56
CA HIS A 54 5.05 -1.43 -2.92
C HIS A 54 5.50 -1.20 -1.48
N LEU A 55 5.74 -2.26 -0.70
CA LEU A 55 6.29 -2.15 0.65
C LEU A 55 7.75 -1.66 0.64
N SER A 56 8.51 -2.04 -0.39
CA SER A 56 9.90 -1.58 -0.60
C SER A 56 9.96 -0.09 -0.93
N LEU A 57 8.97 0.43 -1.67
CA LEU A 57 8.83 1.87 -1.91
C LEU A 57 8.70 2.64 -0.58
N LEU A 58 7.80 2.22 0.31
CA LEU A 58 7.64 2.88 1.61
C LEU A 58 8.89 2.79 2.48
N ARG A 59 9.59 1.64 2.47
CA ARG A 59 10.90 1.51 3.14
C ARG A 59 11.94 2.45 2.57
N SER A 60 11.98 2.61 1.25
CA SER A 60 12.90 3.53 0.57
C SER A 60 12.59 4.99 0.90
N THR A 61 11.31 5.36 0.95
CA THR A 61 10.86 6.68 1.39
C THR A 61 11.24 6.92 2.86
N GLN A 62 11.05 5.94 3.73
CA GLN A 62 11.47 6.04 5.13
C GLN A 62 12.98 6.26 5.26
N ALA A 63 13.78 5.48 4.54
CA ALA A 63 15.23 5.63 4.52
C ALA A 63 15.68 7.01 4.05
N LEU A 64 14.99 7.64 3.09
CA LEU A 64 15.25 9.02 2.68
C LEU A 64 15.04 10.01 3.83
N PHE A 65 13.91 9.90 4.54
CA PHE A 65 13.63 10.77 5.67
C PHE A 65 14.61 10.53 6.82
N ASP A 66 14.93 9.28 7.13
CA ASP A 66 15.89 8.93 8.18
C ASP A 66 17.28 9.52 7.88
N ALA A 67 17.75 9.42 6.63
CA ALA A 67 19.02 10.01 6.19
C ALA A 67 19.07 11.54 6.32
N ARG A 68 17.90 12.19 6.43
CA ARG A 68 17.73 13.63 6.59
C ARG A 68 17.23 14.02 7.98
N ASN A 69 17.22 13.07 8.92
CA ASN A 69 16.67 13.22 10.26
C ASN A 69 15.24 13.83 10.26
N GLY A 70 14.44 13.44 9.28
CA GLY A 70 13.07 13.91 9.06
C GLY A 70 12.93 15.30 8.44
N ASP A 71 14.02 16.02 8.18
CA ASP A 71 14.01 17.36 7.58
C ASP A 71 14.18 17.27 6.06
N ILE A 72 13.06 17.02 5.38
CA ILE A 72 12.95 16.91 3.93
C ILE A 72 12.17 18.11 3.38
N THR A 73 12.78 18.83 2.45
CA THR A 73 12.09 19.89 1.71
C THR A 73 11.13 19.30 0.68
N ARG A 74 10.10 20.07 0.30
CA ARG A 74 9.19 19.70 -0.80
C ARG A 74 9.95 19.40 -2.10
N GLY A 75 10.99 20.18 -2.42
CA GLY A 75 11.79 19.99 -3.64
C GLY A 75 12.56 18.67 -3.63
N GLU A 76 13.16 18.28 -2.50
CA GLU A 76 13.83 16.99 -2.35
C GLU A 76 12.83 15.83 -2.46
N PHE A 77 11.65 15.97 -1.85
CA PHE A 77 10.60 14.95 -1.92
C PHE A 77 10.06 14.74 -3.33
N ASN A 78 9.84 15.84 -4.07
CA ASN A 78 9.44 15.80 -5.48
C ASN A 78 10.53 15.14 -6.34
N ALA A 79 11.80 15.53 -6.16
CA ALA A 79 12.91 14.95 -6.91
C ALA A 79 13.03 13.43 -6.67
N PHE A 80 12.87 12.99 -5.42
CA PHE A 80 12.82 11.58 -5.07
C PHE A 80 11.64 10.88 -5.76
N PHE A 81 10.44 11.44 -5.68
CA PHE A 81 9.25 10.87 -6.30
C PHE A 81 9.41 10.72 -7.83
N THR A 82 9.91 11.75 -8.51
CA THR A 82 10.18 11.71 -9.95
C THR A 82 11.22 10.65 -10.31
N ALA A 83 12.27 10.49 -9.49
CA ALA A 83 13.32 9.50 -9.75
C ALA A 83 12.84 8.05 -9.64
N LEU A 84 11.75 7.78 -8.90
CA LEU A 84 11.16 6.44 -8.80
C LEU A 84 10.48 5.98 -10.10
N ASN A 85 10.15 6.91 -10.99
CA ASN A 85 9.43 6.65 -12.25
C ASN A 85 8.17 5.80 -12.02
N ILE A 86 7.24 6.35 -11.24
CA ILE A 86 6.06 5.64 -10.72
C ILE A 86 5.18 5.04 -11.81
N ASP A 87 4.97 5.78 -12.91
CA ASP A 87 4.06 5.35 -13.97
C ASP A 87 4.50 4.03 -14.62
N ASP A 88 5.81 3.77 -14.71
CA ASP A 88 6.37 2.56 -15.31
C ASP A 88 6.56 1.42 -14.30
N ASN A 89 6.83 1.76 -13.02
CA ASN A 89 7.31 0.79 -12.03
C ASN A 89 6.27 0.44 -10.96
N PHE A 90 5.27 1.28 -10.72
CA PHE A 90 4.37 1.17 -9.57
C PHE A 90 2.90 1.34 -9.98
N ALA A 91 2.42 0.43 -10.82
CA ALA A 91 1.03 0.38 -11.23
C ALA A 91 0.07 0.46 -10.03
N GLY A 92 -0.97 1.29 -10.14
CA GLY A 92 -1.97 1.50 -9.09
C GLY A 92 -1.54 2.44 -7.97
N LEU A 93 -0.27 2.86 -7.88
CA LEU A 93 0.14 3.91 -6.94
C LEU A 93 -0.38 5.28 -7.41
N ARG A 94 -1.12 5.97 -6.55
CA ARG A 94 -1.59 7.34 -6.78
C ARG A 94 -0.57 8.38 -6.32
N GLY A 95 0.17 8.08 -5.25
CA GLY A 95 1.14 8.99 -4.69
C GLY A 95 1.62 8.57 -3.31
N ILE A 96 2.63 9.30 -2.82
CA ILE A 96 3.18 9.14 -1.48
C ILE A 96 3.10 10.46 -0.72
N GLY A 97 3.07 10.41 0.60
CA GLY A 97 3.05 11.62 1.40
C GLY A 97 3.58 11.43 2.80
N PHE A 98 3.72 12.57 3.48
CA PHE A 98 4.14 12.66 4.87
C PHE A 98 3.05 13.38 5.68
N LEU A 99 2.68 12.75 6.79
CA LEU A 99 1.77 13.27 7.78
C LEU A 99 2.58 13.73 8.99
N ARG A 100 2.35 14.95 9.47
CA ARG A 100 2.96 15.41 10.72
C ARG A 100 2.13 14.97 11.91
N LEU A 101 2.74 14.34 12.91
CA LEU A 101 2.03 14.04 14.16
C LEU A 101 1.99 15.29 15.03
N ALA A 102 0.79 15.72 15.44
CA ALA A 102 0.60 16.84 16.36
C ALA A 102 -0.47 16.51 17.41
N LYS A 103 -0.42 17.21 18.55
CA LYS A 103 -1.52 17.23 19.50
C LYS A 103 -2.58 18.21 19.00
N ALA A 104 -3.85 17.93 19.29
CA ALA A 104 -4.90 18.90 19.06
C ALA A 104 -4.65 20.16 19.92
N GLY A 105 -4.72 21.34 19.30
CA GLY A 105 -4.34 22.63 19.88
C GLY A 105 -2.95 23.13 19.48
N ASP A 106 -2.07 22.27 18.94
CA ASP A 106 -0.71 22.63 18.50
C ASP A 106 -0.61 22.81 16.97
N GLU A 107 -1.74 23.01 16.27
CA GLU A 107 -1.82 23.10 14.81
C GLU A 107 -0.96 24.22 14.22
N ALA A 108 -0.86 25.36 14.93
CA ALA A 108 -0.15 26.55 14.45
C ALA A 108 1.35 26.31 14.18
N ALA A 109 1.97 25.31 14.81
CA ALA A 109 3.35 24.93 14.49
C ALA A 109 3.44 24.26 13.12
N VAL A 110 2.51 23.33 12.85
CA VAL A 110 2.46 22.58 11.59
C VAL A 110 2.03 23.48 10.43
N GLU A 111 1.07 24.38 10.64
CA GLU A 111 0.63 25.33 9.62
C GLU A 111 1.76 26.29 9.19
N ARG A 112 2.67 26.66 10.12
CA ARG A 112 3.87 27.44 9.78
C ARG A 112 4.87 26.66 8.96
N ASP A 113 5.08 25.37 9.26
CA ASP A 113 5.92 24.50 8.45
C ASP A 113 5.36 24.36 7.03
N ILE A 114 4.04 24.15 6.91
CA ILE A 114 3.35 24.11 5.61
C ILE A 114 3.53 25.43 4.85
N LEU A 115 3.33 26.58 5.51
CA LEU A 115 3.51 27.88 4.87
C LEU A 115 4.94 28.08 4.33
N ARG A 116 5.95 27.64 5.10
CA ARG A 116 7.36 27.72 4.67
C ARG A 116 7.61 26.84 3.44
N ASP A 117 7.10 25.62 3.44
CA ASP A 117 7.44 24.62 2.42
C ASP A 117 6.62 24.78 1.12
N HIS A 118 5.42 25.34 1.22
CA HIS A 118 4.51 25.55 0.07
C HIS A 118 4.41 27.01 -0.38
N GLY A 119 4.84 27.97 0.44
CA GLY A 119 4.71 29.41 0.14
C GLY A 119 3.28 29.94 0.28
N SER A 120 2.32 29.11 0.69
CA SER A 120 0.94 29.47 0.96
C SER A 120 0.41 28.80 2.23
N ALA A 121 -0.44 29.52 2.95
CA ALA A 121 -1.03 29.02 4.18
C ALA A 121 -2.13 28.00 3.84
N HIS A 122 -2.04 26.82 4.45
CA HIS A 122 -3.11 25.84 4.45
C HIS A 122 -3.49 25.55 5.91
N PRO A 123 -4.74 25.83 6.32
CA PRO A 123 -5.18 25.50 7.66
C PRO A 123 -5.28 23.99 7.82
N ILE A 124 -5.15 23.48 9.04
CA ILE A 124 -5.40 22.07 9.32
C ILE A 124 -6.91 21.84 9.43
N TYR A 125 -7.42 20.84 8.71
CA TYR A 125 -8.86 20.59 8.59
C TYR A 125 -9.18 19.09 8.42
N PRO A 126 -10.42 18.63 8.68
CA PRO A 126 -11.51 19.37 9.31
C PRO A 126 -11.23 19.63 10.80
N ALA A 127 -12.07 20.42 11.46
CA ALA A 127 -12.07 20.46 12.92
C ALA A 127 -12.32 19.05 13.48
N THR A 128 -11.65 18.71 14.58
CA THR A 128 -11.74 17.37 15.17
C THR A 128 -11.84 17.43 16.68
N THR A 129 -12.43 16.40 17.27
CA THR A 129 -12.47 16.16 18.73
C THR A 129 -11.39 15.18 19.17
N GLN A 130 -10.60 14.66 18.24
CA GLN A 130 -9.49 13.75 18.53
C GLN A 130 -8.37 14.49 19.26
N GLN A 131 -7.67 13.81 20.18
CA GLN A 131 -6.53 14.39 20.91
C GLN A 131 -5.27 14.54 20.06
N ARG A 132 -5.22 13.85 18.91
CA ARG A 132 -4.10 13.85 17.97
C ARG A 132 -4.59 14.26 16.59
N ARG A 133 -3.68 14.87 15.84
CA ARG A 133 -3.83 15.30 14.44
C ARG A 133 -2.73 14.65 13.62
N THR A 134 -3.05 14.25 12.39
CA THR A 134 -2.07 13.83 11.39
C THR A 134 -2.35 14.52 10.04
N PRO A 135 -2.20 15.85 9.96
CA PRO A 135 -2.31 16.61 8.71
C PRO A 135 -1.29 16.16 7.67
N ILE A 136 -1.71 16.13 6.41
CA ILE A 136 -0.82 15.99 5.25
C ILE A 136 0.02 17.25 5.13
N VAL A 137 1.35 17.12 5.23
CA VAL A 137 2.29 18.24 5.07
C VAL A 137 3.07 18.16 3.76
N LEU A 138 3.33 16.95 3.26
CA LEU A 138 3.91 16.70 1.95
C LEU A 138 3.11 15.62 1.24
N PHE A 139 2.96 15.77 -0.07
CA PHE A 139 2.38 14.76 -0.96
C PHE A 139 2.96 14.92 -2.35
N GLU A 140 3.25 13.81 -3.02
CA GLU A 140 3.63 13.79 -4.43
C GLU A 140 2.85 12.69 -5.16
N PRO A 141 2.35 12.98 -6.39
CA PRO A 141 2.56 14.21 -7.15
C PRO A 141 1.64 15.36 -6.71
N LEU A 142 2.21 16.54 -6.46
CA LEU A 142 1.44 17.74 -6.10
C LEU A 142 1.11 18.59 -7.33
N ASP A 143 0.06 18.21 -8.05
CA ASP A 143 -0.56 19.03 -9.10
C ASP A 143 -1.63 19.99 -8.54
N THR A 144 -2.12 20.91 -9.37
CA THR A 144 -3.16 21.88 -9.00
C THR A 144 -4.44 21.22 -8.48
N SER A 145 -4.75 19.99 -8.92
CA SER A 145 -5.94 19.26 -8.48
C SER A 145 -5.80 18.67 -7.08
N ASN A 146 -4.57 18.45 -6.62
CA ASN A 146 -4.25 17.86 -5.32
C ASN A 146 -3.80 18.88 -4.26
N GLN A 147 -3.64 20.17 -4.59
CA GLN A 147 -3.20 21.18 -3.61
C GLN A 147 -4.10 21.26 -2.37
N SER A 148 -5.40 21.05 -2.55
CA SER A 148 -6.38 21.11 -1.46
C SER A 148 -6.14 20.06 -0.38
N ILE A 149 -5.45 18.95 -0.65
CA ILE A 149 -5.21 17.91 0.36
C ILE A 149 -4.20 18.34 1.43
N ILE A 150 -3.35 19.33 1.15
CA ILE A 150 -2.39 19.82 2.14
C ILE A 150 -3.17 20.41 3.32
N GLY A 151 -2.82 19.99 4.54
CA GLY A 151 -3.56 20.32 5.76
C GLY A 151 -4.72 19.37 6.09
N PHE A 152 -5.10 18.44 5.20
CA PHE A 152 -6.13 17.44 5.51
C PHE A 152 -5.65 16.50 6.61
N ASP A 153 -6.39 16.44 7.71
CA ASP A 153 -6.12 15.61 8.87
C ASP A 153 -6.58 14.16 8.62
N MET A 154 -5.64 13.29 8.27
CA MET A 154 -5.94 11.87 8.05
C MET A 154 -6.51 11.17 9.30
N PHE A 155 -6.27 11.71 10.50
CA PHE A 155 -6.76 11.15 11.74
C PHE A 155 -8.26 11.39 11.96
N SER A 156 -8.88 12.32 11.22
CA SER A 156 -10.31 12.60 11.35
C SER A 156 -11.18 11.42 10.86
N GLU A 157 -10.69 10.67 9.87
CA GLU A 157 -11.42 9.57 9.22
C GLU A 157 -11.20 8.22 9.95
N PRO A 158 -12.25 7.53 10.43
CA PRO A 158 -12.10 6.32 11.26
C PRO A 158 -11.27 5.19 10.62
N VAL A 159 -11.49 4.91 9.33
CA VAL A 159 -10.79 3.82 8.61
C VAL A 159 -9.30 4.13 8.44
N ARG A 160 -8.97 5.40 8.23
CA ARG A 160 -7.56 5.85 8.14
C ARG A 160 -6.91 5.85 9.51
N ARG A 161 -7.64 6.33 10.53
CA ARG A 161 -7.22 6.38 11.93
C ARG A 161 -6.81 5.01 12.46
N GLU A 162 -7.61 3.98 12.22
CA GLU A 162 -7.29 2.62 12.67
C GLU A 162 -5.94 2.13 12.14
N ALA A 163 -5.65 2.35 10.86
CA ALA A 163 -4.37 1.97 10.25
C ALA A 163 -3.20 2.81 10.77
N ILE A 164 -3.43 4.12 10.98
CA ILE A 164 -2.44 5.02 11.59
C ILE A 164 -2.11 4.56 13.02
N GLU A 165 -3.11 4.22 13.82
CA GLU A 165 -2.93 3.74 15.20
C GLU A 165 -2.15 2.42 15.25
N LYS A 166 -2.41 1.50 14.31
CA LYS A 166 -1.66 0.25 14.17
C LYS A 166 -0.21 0.49 13.75
N ALA A 167 0.05 1.32 12.74
CA ALA A 167 1.40 1.73 12.36
C ALA A 167 2.15 2.44 13.49
N MET A 168 1.41 3.13 14.36
CA MET A 168 1.92 3.71 15.59
C MET A 168 2.10 2.70 16.74
N ALA A 169 1.54 1.50 16.68
CA ALA A 169 1.66 0.55 17.77
C ALA A 169 2.95 -0.27 17.68
N ASP A 170 3.35 -0.66 16.47
CA ASP A 170 4.41 -1.66 16.23
C ASP A 170 5.49 -1.21 15.23
N ASP A 171 5.42 0.04 14.77
CA ASP A 171 6.32 0.63 13.77
C ASP A 171 6.38 -0.16 12.44
N GLN A 172 5.38 -1.00 12.17
CA GLN A 172 5.24 -1.74 10.91
C GLN A 172 4.37 -0.99 9.89
N GLN A 173 4.37 -1.50 8.66
CA GLN A 173 3.51 -1.02 7.60
C GLN A 173 2.09 -1.57 7.76
N HIS A 174 1.09 -0.70 7.84
CA HIS A 174 -0.32 -1.10 7.97
C HIS A 174 -1.18 -0.48 6.89
N ALA A 175 -1.95 -1.34 6.21
CA ALA A 175 -2.95 -0.92 5.24
C ALA A 175 -4.25 -0.50 5.94
N SER A 176 -4.91 0.51 5.39
CA SER A 176 -6.30 0.82 5.69
C SER A 176 -7.23 -0.19 5.02
N GLY A 177 -8.49 -0.22 5.47
CA GLY A 177 -9.57 -0.74 4.64
C GLY A 177 -9.76 0.11 3.37
N LEU A 178 -10.73 -0.27 2.54
CA LEU A 178 -11.10 0.53 1.37
C LEU A 178 -11.63 1.90 1.79
N VAL A 179 -11.13 2.93 1.12
CA VAL A 179 -11.50 4.33 1.32
C VAL A 179 -11.69 5.00 -0.04
N GLN A 180 -12.39 6.13 -0.03
CA GLN A 180 -12.48 7.00 -1.19
C GLN A 180 -11.34 8.03 -1.12
N LEU A 181 -10.29 7.83 -1.92
CA LEU A 181 -9.12 8.69 -1.99
C LEU A 181 -9.48 10.08 -2.53
N GLY A 182 -9.15 11.13 -1.79
CA GLY A 182 -9.51 12.53 -2.11
C GLY A 182 -10.86 12.98 -1.56
N GLN A 183 -11.69 12.06 -1.05
CA GLN A 183 -12.93 12.43 -0.37
C GLN A 183 -12.62 13.18 0.93
N GLY A 184 -13.36 14.26 1.17
CA GLY A 184 -13.18 15.13 2.34
C GLY A 184 -12.01 16.11 2.20
N ALA A 185 -11.07 15.86 1.29
CA ALA A 185 -9.86 16.66 1.08
C ALA A 185 -9.98 17.70 -0.04
N GLY A 186 -11.21 18.01 -0.48
CA GLY A 186 -11.47 19.05 -1.48
C GLY A 186 -10.92 18.76 -2.89
N VAL A 187 -10.65 17.49 -3.23
CA VAL A 187 -10.19 17.09 -4.57
C VAL A 187 -11.40 16.80 -5.46
N ALA A 188 -11.38 17.28 -6.71
CA ALA A 188 -12.49 17.11 -7.66
C ALA A 188 -12.72 15.64 -8.06
N GLN A 189 -11.63 14.87 -8.18
CA GLN A 189 -11.68 13.47 -8.56
C GLN A 189 -11.35 12.56 -7.38
N THR A 190 -12.20 11.56 -7.19
CA THR A 190 -12.04 10.58 -6.13
C THR A 190 -11.98 9.17 -6.68
N PHE A 191 -11.23 8.30 -6.01
CA PHE A 191 -11.01 6.91 -6.45
C PHE A 191 -11.19 5.96 -5.28
N THR A 192 -11.77 4.80 -5.51
CA THR A 192 -11.76 3.72 -4.52
C THR A 192 -10.36 3.14 -4.41
N GLY A 193 -9.84 3.07 -3.20
CA GLY A 193 -8.45 2.68 -2.96
C GLY A 193 -8.18 2.37 -1.49
N PHE A 194 -6.91 2.26 -1.14
CA PHE A 194 -6.45 2.07 0.23
C PHE A 194 -5.15 2.83 0.45
N LEU A 195 -4.80 3.02 1.72
CA LEU A 195 -3.59 3.72 2.14
C LEU A 195 -2.73 2.74 2.93
N VAL A 196 -1.42 2.78 2.76
CA VAL A 196 -0.48 2.05 3.61
C VAL A 196 0.35 3.06 4.38
N PHE A 197 0.39 2.94 5.70
CA PHE A 197 1.06 3.85 6.61
C PHE A 197 2.25 3.17 7.27
N VAL A 198 3.31 3.94 7.53
CA VAL A 198 4.43 3.54 8.40
C VAL A 198 4.82 4.72 9.28
N ARG A 199 5.16 4.45 10.54
CA ARG A 199 5.62 5.49 11.45
C ARG A 199 7.01 5.99 11.05
N LEU A 200 7.20 7.31 11.06
CA LEU A 200 8.52 7.94 10.96
C LEU A 200 9.01 8.35 12.36
N ASN A 201 10.14 7.77 12.77
CA ASN A 201 10.84 8.09 14.00
C ASN A 201 12.10 8.89 13.65
N VAL A 202 12.31 10.03 14.30
CA VAL A 202 13.54 10.84 14.14
C VAL A 202 14.38 10.73 15.39
N GLU A 203 15.70 10.74 15.23
CA GLU A 203 16.63 10.75 16.36
C GLU A 203 16.56 12.10 17.08
N THR A 204 16.36 12.06 18.40
CA THR A 204 16.58 13.27 19.21
C THR A 204 18.06 13.36 19.58
N ALA A 205 18.61 14.58 19.62
CA ALA A 205 20.01 14.80 19.96
C ALA A 205 20.34 14.12 21.31
N PRO A 206 21.47 13.40 21.43
CA PRO A 206 21.81 12.69 22.65
C PRO A 206 22.23 13.67 23.75
N ASP A 207 21.30 14.07 24.60
CA ASP A 207 21.63 14.65 25.90
C ASP A 207 22.21 13.54 26.79
N VAL A 208 23.55 13.46 26.82
CA VAL A 208 24.41 12.87 27.87
C VAL A 208 23.97 11.50 28.42
N ILE A 209 24.69 10.46 27.98
CA ILE A 209 24.80 9.10 28.54
C ILE A 209 23.48 8.29 28.54
N ASN A 210 23.38 7.39 27.55
CA ASN A 210 22.46 6.22 27.51
C ASN A 210 20.96 6.48 27.31
N ALA A 211 20.56 7.20 26.26
CA ALA A 211 19.36 6.83 25.52
C ALA A 211 19.40 7.42 24.11
N SER A 212 19.43 6.59 23.07
CA SER A 212 18.87 7.01 21.78
C SER A 212 17.36 7.08 21.98
N ARG A 213 16.85 8.27 22.32
CA ARG A 213 15.40 8.51 22.36
C ARG A 213 15.00 8.94 20.97
N SER A 214 14.36 8.07 20.19
CA SER A 214 13.71 8.49 18.96
C SER A 214 12.34 9.11 19.30
N SER A 215 12.01 10.25 18.71
CA SER A 215 10.67 10.83 18.81
C SER A 215 9.90 10.56 17.52
N THR A 216 8.62 10.21 17.62
CA THR A 216 7.77 10.07 16.44
C THR A 216 7.54 11.45 15.80
N ALA A 217 8.11 11.66 14.61
CA ALA A 217 7.88 12.87 13.83
C ALA A 217 6.50 12.86 13.17
N GLY A 218 6.05 11.69 12.72
CA GLY A 218 4.87 11.58 11.89
C GLY A 218 4.67 10.21 11.28
N LEU A 219 3.99 10.16 10.14
CA LEU A 219 3.80 8.94 9.36
C LEU A 219 4.09 9.20 7.88
N LEU A 220 4.75 8.26 7.25
CA LEU A 220 4.80 8.19 5.79
C LEU A 220 3.65 7.34 5.30
N TYR A 221 3.14 7.64 4.11
CA TYR A 221 2.08 6.85 3.52
C TYR A 221 2.19 6.76 2.00
N ALA A 222 1.58 5.70 1.45
CA ALA A 222 1.35 5.50 0.04
C ALA A 222 -0.13 5.27 -0.21
N ALA A 223 -0.67 5.88 -1.27
CA ALA A 223 -2.06 5.76 -1.68
C ALA A 223 -2.18 4.89 -2.93
N PHE A 224 -3.01 3.86 -2.89
CA PHE A 224 -3.19 2.91 -3.99
C PHE A 224 -4.63 2.87 -4.47
N ARG A 225 -4.83 2.85 -5.79
CA ARG A 225 -6.12 2.61 -6.43
C ARG A 225 -6.44 1.11 -6.39
N ALA A 226 -7.68 0.76 -6.06
CA ALA A 226 -8.09 -0.64 -5.92
C ALA A 226 -8.44 -1.31 -7.27
N GLN A 227 -8.56 -0.54 -8.36
CA GLN A 227 -9.08 -1.01 -9.65
C GLN A 227 -8.02 -1.21 -10.74
N ASP A 228 -6.72 -1.07 -10.40
CA ASP A 228 -5.61 -1.11 -11.37
C ASP A 228 -4.62 -2.26 -11.12
#